data_AF-A0A4Y2VHK8-F1
#
_entry.id   AF-A0A4Y2VHK8-F1
#
_cell.length_a   1.000
_cell.length_b   1.000
_cell.length_c   1.000
_cell.angle_alpha   90.00
_cell.angle_beta   90.00
_cell.angle_gamma   90.00
#
_symmetry.space_group_name_H-M   'P 1'
#
loop_
_entity.id
_entity.type
_entity.pdbx_description
1 polymer ?
#
loop_
_entity_poly.entity_id
_entity_poly.type
_entity_poly.pdbx_seq_one_letter_code
_entity_poly.pdbx_strand_id
1 'polypeptide(L)'
;VIEKTCTSPTPTLEQHLMWDDIAILARYLLMLSFNNSLDVASHLPYLFHIVTLLVHTGPVSLRASIHGLVINVIHSLCTCTKPSFGETQRILRLSLDEFSLPKFYLLFGISKVKSAAVTAFRSNCRHVDRSFGCSNTDNEPMPLASLEIITDAILEIMEACMKNINNCDWLQQWTSLAK
;
A
#
# COMPACT_ATOMS: atom_id res chain seq x y z
N VAL A 1 14.41 -3.70 6.66
CA VAL A 1 14.00 -2.70 7.69
C VAL A 1 12.79 -3.21 8.45
N ILE A 2 11.69 -3.55 7.76
CA ILE A 2 10.49 -4.14 8.37
C ILE A 2 10.82 -5.37 9.23
N GLU A 3 11.55 -6.37 8.71
CA GLU A 3 11.93 -7.57 9.48
C GLU A 3 12.64 -7.26 10.82
N LYS A 4 13.40 -6.16 10.88
CA LYS A 4 14.11 -5.77 12.12
C LYS A 4 13.15 -5.30 13.22
N THR A 5 11.94 -4.88 12.88
CA THR A 5 10.95 -4.44 13.89
C THR A 5 10.47 -5.59 14.76
N CYS A 6 10.57 -6.82 14.27
CA CYS A 6 10.25 -8.04 15.03
C CYS A 6 11.25 -8.31 16.18
N THR A 7 12.44 -7.70 16.15
CA THR A 7 13.48 -7.92 17.19
C THR A 7 13.30 -7.04 18.42
N SER A 8 12.51 -5.97 18.33
CA SER A 8 12.22 -5.05 19.44
C SER A 8 10.78 -4.52 19.31
N PRO A 9 9.78 -5.39 19.49
CA PRO A 9 8.39 -5.06 19.19
C PRO A 9 7.88 -3.94 20.11
N THR A 10 7.15 -3.01 19.51
CA THR A 10 6.42 -1.94 20.20
C THR A 10 4.92 -2.14 20.05
N PRO A 11 4.07 -1.55 20.93
CA PRO A 11 2.61 -1.66 20.83
C PRO A 11 2.05 -1.20 19.48
N THR A 12 2.67 -0.18 18.88
CA THR A 12 2.36 0.26 17.51
C THR A 12 3.65 0.49 16.73
N LEU A 13 3.60 0.35 15.40
CA LEU A 13 4.78 0.48 14.55
C LEU A 13 5.33 1.92 14.52
N GLU A 14 4.48 2.92 14.77
CA GLU A 14 4.85 4.34 14.88
C GLU A 14 5.75 4.63 16.08
N GLN A 15 5.72 3.78 17.11
CA GLN A 15 6.58 3.92 18.29
C GLN A 15 7.95 3.26 18.10
N HIS A 16 8.14 2.51 17.02
CA HIS A 16 9.38 1.79 16.76
C HIS A 16 10.48 2.76 16.29
N LEU A 17 11.73 2.53 16.70
CA LEU A 17 12.89 3.38 16.35
C LEU A 17 13.17 3.49 14.84
N MET A 18 12.68 2.52 14.06
CA MET A 18 12.81 2.50 12.58
C MET A 18 11.59 3.09 11.87
N TRP A 19 10.63 3.67 12.58
CA TRP A 19 9.40 4.19 12.00
C TRP A 19 9.66 5.24 10.91
N ASP A 20 10.54 6.20 11.18
CA ASP A 20 10.86 7.26 10.24
C ASP A 20 11.49 6.69 8.96
N ASP A 21 12.39 5.71 9.09
CA ASP A 21 12.96 4.99 7.95
C ASP A 21 11.89 4.26 7.13
N ILE A 22 10.96 3.58 7.80
CA ILE A 22 9.84 2.88 7.13
C ILE A 22 8.96 3.88 6.38
N ALA A 23 8.61 5.01 7.01
CA ALA A 23 7.77 6.04 6.40
C ALA A 23 8.47 6.73 5.21
N ILE A 24 9.78 6.91 5.27
CA ILE A 24 10.60 7.42 4.15
C ILE A 24 10.62 6.39 3.01
N LEU A 25 10.96 5.13 3.32
CA LEU A 25 11.03 4.05 2.33
C LEU A 25 9.69 3.79 1.64
N ALA A 26 8.57 3.88 2.36
CA ALA A 26 7.23 3.77 1.77
C ALA A 26 6.95 4.86 0.72
N ARG A 27 7.41 6.10 0.96
CA ARG A 27 7.29 7.19 -0.03
C ARG A 27 8.23 6.98 -1.22
N TYR A 28 9.45 6.51 -0.99
CA TYR A 28 10.34 6.11 -2.08
C TYR A 28 9.71 4.99 -2.92
N LEU A 29 9.11 4.00 -2.28
CA LEU A 29 8.45 2.90 -2.97
C LEU A 29 7.27 3.39 -3.82
N LEU A 30 6.46 4.32 -3.30
CA LEU A 30 5.44 5.00 -4.11
C LEU A 30 6.05 5.66 -5.36
N MET A 31 7.18 6.36 -5.22
CA MET A 31 7.82 7.04 -6.36
C MET A 31 8.35 6.05 -7.39
N LEU A 32 9.00 4.98 -6.94
CA LEU A 32 9.56 3.94 -7.79
C LEU A 32 8.49 3.08 -8.47
N SER A 33 7.32 2.94 -7.83
CA SER A 33 6.21 2.15 -8.39
C SER A 33 5.56 2.78 -9.62
N PHE A 34 5.79 4.08 -9.87
CA PHE A 34 5.22 4.76 -11.01
C PHE A 34 5.76 4.17 -12.32
N ASN A 35 4.85 3.58 -13.11
CA ASN A 35 5.17 2.96 -14.41
C ASN A 35 6.22 1.82 -14.32
N ASN A 36 6.21 1.06 -13.22
CA ASN A 36 7.11 -0.07 -13.00
C ASN A 36 6.64 -1.35 -13.75
N SER A 37 6.30 -1.24 -15.03
CA SER A 37 5.72 -2.35 -15.82
C SER A 37 6.71 -3.47 -16.15
N LEU A 38 8.00 -3.28 -15.86
CA LEU A 38 9.05 -4.28 -16.08
C LEU A 38 9.22 -5.23 -14.90
N ASP A 39 9.17 -4.72 -13.66
CA ASP A 39 9.49 -5.50 -12.45
C ASP A 39 8.33 -5.63 -11.45
N VAL A 40 7.16 -5.04 -11.71
CA VAL A 40 6.02 -5.12 -10.78
C VAL A 40 5.58 -6.56 -10.54
N ALA A 41 5.57 -7.41 -11.58
CA ALA A 41 5.15 -8.79 -11.46
C ALA A 41 6.09 -9.58 -10.53
N SER A 42 7.41 -9.49 -10.74
CA SER A 42 8.38 -10.23 -9.92
C SER A 42 8.38 -9.83 -8.45
N HIS A 43 7.88 -8.62 -8.12
CA HIS A 43 7.84 -8.11 -6.75
C HIS A 43 6.43 -8.07 -6.14
N LEU A 44 5.40 -8.56 -6.84
CA LEU A 44 4.01 -8.39 -6.43
C LEU A 44 3.72 -8.90 -5.01
N PRO A 45 4.20 -10.09 -4.58
CA PRO A 45 4.00 -10.58 -3.21
C PRO A 45 4.57 -9.64 -2.14
N TYR A 46 5.76 -9.08 -2.38
CA TYR A 46 6.43 -8.16 -1.46
C TYR A 46 5.72 -6.81 -1.38
N LEU A 47 5.25 -6.30 -2.53
CA LEU A 47 4.50 -5.06 -2.60
C LEU A 47 3.19 -5.17 -1.82
N PHE A 48 2.43 -6.26 -2.03
CA PHE A 48 1.19 -6.51 -1.30
C PHE A 48 1.42 -6.79 0.19
N HIS A 49 2.52 -7.44 0.56
CA HIS A 49 2.90 -7.55 1.97
C HIS A 49 3.12 -6.17 2.62
N ILE A 50 3.88 -5.29 1.98
CA ILE A 50 4.10 -3.92 2.47
C ILE A 50 2.79 -3.15 2.58
N VAL A 51 1.89 -3.28 1.60
CA VAL A 51 0.56 -2.67 1.63
C VAL A 51 -0.21 -3.18 2.85
N THR A 52 -0.35 -4.49 3.03
CA THR A 52 -1.10 -5.05 4.17
C THR A 52 -0.56 -4.64 5.52
N LEU A 53 0.77 -4.54 5.64
CA LEU A 53 1.42 -4.16 6.89
C LEU A 53 1.20 -2.68 7.23
N LEU A 54 1.22 -1.80 6.23
CA LEU A 54 1.24 -0.35 6.45
C LEU A 54 -0.10 0.36 6.23
N VAL A 55 -1.12 -0.33 5.70
CA VAL A 55 -2.41 0.28 5.34
C VAL A 55 -3.14 0.90 6.53
N HIS A 56 -2.89 0.41 7.76
CA HIS A 56 -3.47 0.91 9.02
C HIS A 56 -2.54 1.81 9.82
N THR A 57 -1.32 2.10 9.34
CA THR A 57 -0.27 2.68 10.17
C THR A 57 0.01 4.13 9.78
N GLY A 58 0.30 4.95 10.78
CA GLY A 58 0.84 6.29 10.59
C GLY A 58 -0.19 7.34 10.20
N PRO A 59 0.26 8.57 9.90
CA PRO A 59 -0.61 9.67 9.55
C PRO A 59 -1.32 9.46 8.20
N VAL A 60 -2.38 10.23 7.95
CA VAL A 60 -3.14 10.22 6.68
C VAL A 60 -2.23 10.33 5.44
N SER A 61 -1.13 11.09 5.52
CA SER A 61 -0.17 11.22 4.42
C SER A 61 0.55 9.93 4.07
N LEU A 62 0.89 9.10 5.07
CA LEU A 62 1.47 7.78 4.81
C LEU A 62 0.41 6.83 4.24
N ARG A 63 -0.79 6.80 4.82
CA ARG A 63 -1.89 5.95 4.31
C ARG A 63 -2.28 6.32 2.87
N ALA A 64 -2.28 7.61 2.54
CA ALA A 64 -2.43 8.09 1.16
C ALA A 64 -1.27 7.65 0.24
N SER A 65 -0.05 7.53 0.78
CA SER A 65 1.09 6.99 0.02
C SER A 65 0.92 5.49 -0.25
N ILE A 66 0.41 4.72 0.72
CA ILE A 66 0.11 3.29 0.54
C ILE A 66 -1.04 3.08 -0.45
N HIS A 67 -2.08 3.91 -0.40
CA HIS A 67 -3.14 3.91 -1.41
C HIS A 67 -2.59 4.20 -2.81
N GLY A 68 -1.77 5.25 -2.96
CA GLY A 68 -1.12 5.58 -4.22
C GLY A 68 -0.21 4.44 -4.74
N LEU A 69 0.45 3.72 -3.83
CA LEU A 69 1.28 2.56 -4.19
C LEU A 69 0.41 1.46 -4.81
N VAL A 70 -0.75 1.14 -4.22
CA VAL A 70 -1.69 0.16 -4.77
C VAL A 70 -2.15 0.58 -6.17
N ILE A 71 -2.55 1.84 -6.35
CA ILE A 71 -2.94 2.38 -7.66
C ILE A 71 -1.81 2.20 -8.68
N ASN A 72 -0.57 2.56 -8.32
CA ASN A 72 0.58 2.44 -9.22
C ASN A 72 0.91 0.99 -9.56
N VAL A 73 0.76 0.06 -8.61
CA VAL A 73 0.95 -1.38 -8.84
C VAL A 73 -0.10 -1.92 -9.81
N ILE A 74 -1.38 -1.66 -9.56
CA ILE A 74 -2.48 -2.11 -10.45
C ILE A 74 -2.31 -1.50 -11.84
N HIS A 75 -2.00 -0.20 -11.92
CA HIS A 75 -1.75 0.47 -13.19
C HIS A 75 -0.56 -0.14 -13.94
N SER A 76 0.54 -0.43 -13.23
CA SER A 76 1.72 -1.08 -13.85
C SER A 76 1.38 -2.48 -14.37
N LEU A 77 0.56 -3.26 -13.65
CA LEU A 77 0.04 -4.55 -14.14
C LEU A 77 -0.86 -4.37 -15.36
N CYS A 78 -1.70 -3.33 -15.42
CA CYS A 78 -2.52 -3.00 -16.59
C CYS A 78 -1.68 -2.68 -17.83
N THR A 79 -0.51 -2.07 -17.66
CA THR A 79 0.39 -1.65 -18.75
C THR A 79 1.53 -2.64 -19.01
N CYS A 80 1.65 -3.72 -18.23
CA CYS A 80 2.60 -4.79 -18.48
C CYS A 80 2.38 -5.40 -19.88
N THR A 81 3.48 -5.53 -20.61
CA THR A 81 3.51 -6.28 -21.87
C THR A 81 4.08 -7.68 -21.70
N LYS A 82 4.83 -7.92 -20.61
CA LYS A 82 5.42 -9.20 -20.22
C LYS A 82 5.42 -9.32 -18.69
N PRO A 83 4.72 -10.30 -18.09
CA PRO A 83 3.80 -11.24 -18.73
C PRO A 83 2.59 -10.54 -19.37
N SER A 84 1.95 -11.19 -20.35
CA SER A 84 0.70 -10.69 -20.93
C SER A 84 -0.47 -11.21 -20.10
N PHE A 85 -1.31 -10.30 -19.61
CA PHE A 85 -2.43 -10.63 -18.73
C PHE A 85 -3.76 -10.89 -19.45
N GLY A 86 -3.81 -10.93 -20.79
CA GLY A 86 -4.99 -11.35 -21.56
C GLY A 86 -6.34 -10.87 -20.99
N GLU A 87 -7.21 -11.81 -20.60
CA GLU A 87 -8.52 -11.54 -19.99
C GLU A 87 -8.43 -10.91 -18.59
N THR A 88 -7.38 -11.23 -17.82
CA THR A 88 -7.09 -10.63 -16.50
C THR A 88 -6.91 -9.12 -16.60
N GLN A 89 -6.51 -8.58 -17.76
CA GLN A 89 -6.41 -7.13 -17.95
C GLN A 89 -7.75 -6.41 -17.74
N ARG A 90 -8.88 -7.07 -17.98
CA ARG A 90 -10.21 -6.51 -17.67
C ARG A 90 -10.42 -6.39 -16.16
N ILE A 91 -10.02 -7.41 -15.40
CA ILE A 91 -10.12 -7.43 -13.94
C ILE A 91 -9.25 -6.31 -13.37
N LEU A 92 -8.00 -6.20 -13.82
CA LEU A 92 -7.07 -5.15 -13.38
C LEU A 92 -7.61 -3.74 -13.62
N ARG A 93 -8.24 -3.49 -14.77
CA ARG A 93 -8.88 -2.19 -15.06
C ARG A 93 -10.06 -1.91 -14.14
N LEU A 94 -10.92 -2.91 -13.90
CA LEU A 94 -12.04 -2.77 -12.97
C LEU A 94 -11.55 -2.50 -11.54
N SER A 95 -10.50 -3.20 -11.09
CA SER A 95 -9.87 -2.94 -9.79
C SER A 95 -9.29 -1.53 -9.73
N LEU A 96 -8.61 -1.05 -10.79
CA LEU A 96 -8.07 0.31 -10.83
C LEU A 96 -9.17 1.37 -10.68
N ASP A 97 -10.28 1.18 -11.39
CA ASP A 97 -11.45 2.05 -11.28
C ASP A 97 -12.03 2.01 -9.85
N GLU A 98 -12.12 0.81 -9.26
CA GLU A 98 -12.66 0.63 -7.93
C GLU A 98 -11.83 1.30 -6.84
N PHE A 99 -10.50 1.10 -6.86
CA PHE A 99 -9.57 1.73 -5.92
C PHE A 99 -9.52 3.26 -6.07
N SER A 100 -10.00 3.80 -7.20
CA SER A 100 -10.12 5.24 -7.45
C SER A 100 -11.42 5.84 -6.90
N LEU A 101 -12.37 5.01 -6.43
CA LEU A 101 -13.64 5.48 -5.86
C LEU A 101 -13.46 6.06 -4.45
N PRO A 102 -14.24 7.06 -4.05
CA PRO A 102 -14.18 7.64 -2.71
C PRO A 102 -14.34 6.63 -1.57
N LYS A 103 -15.14 5.56 -1.78
CA LYS A 103 -15.29 4.48 -0.79
C LYS A 103 -13.95 3.82 -0.45
N PHE A 104 -13.07 3.64 -1.44
CA PHE A 104 -11.75 3.06 -1.23
C PHE A 104 -10.82 4.03 -0.50
N TYR A 105 -10.94 5.35 -0.69
CA TYR A 105 -10.15 6.29 0.12
C TYR A 105 -10.49 6.16 1.61
N LEU A 106 -11.78 5.97 1.93
CA LEU A 106 -12.21 5.76 3.32
C LEU A 106 -11.68 4.45 3.89
N LEU A 107 -11.57 3.38 3.09
CA LEU A 107 -10.95 2.12 3.50
C LEU A 107 -9.46 2.26 3.84
N PHE A 108 -8.79 3.33 3.42
CA PHE A 108 -7.40 3.66 3.80
C PHE A 108 -7.36 4.75 4.89
N GLY A 109 -8.50 5.11 5.48
CA GLY A 109 -8.59 6.19 6.47
C GLY A 109 -8.24 7.56 5.87
N ILE A 110 -8.41 7.73 4.56
CA ILE A 110 -8.21 8.98 3.83
C ILE A 110 -9.56 9.69 3.75
N SER A 111 -9.87 10.47 4.78
CA SER A 111 -11.10 11.25 4.84
C SER A 111 -10.80 12.75 4.76
N LYS A 112 -11.77 13.54 4.28
CA LYS A 112 -11.73 15.02 4.32
C LYS A 112 -10.54 15.66 3.58
N VAL A 113 -9.97 14.99 2.59
CA VAL A 113 -8.89 15.53 1.74
C VAL A 113 -9.42 16.01 0.39
N LYS A 114 -8.84 17.09 -0.14
CA LYS A 114 -9.15 17.56 -1.50
C LYS A 114 -8.60 16.62 -2.58
N SER A 115 -7.47 15.96 -2.29
CA SER A 115 -6.81 15.02 -3.19
C SER A 115 -5.94 14.06 -2.38
N ALA A 116 -6.14 12.75 -2.58
CA ALA A 116 -5.31 11.71 -1.97
C ALA A 116 -3.85 11.82 -2.44
N ALA A 117 -3.63 12.02 -3.74
CA ALA A 117 -2.30 12.21 -4.32
C ALA A 117 -1.56 13.39 -3.68
N VAL A 118 -2.18 14.57 -3.58
CA VAL A 118 -1.54 15.73 -2.92
C VAL A 118 -1.25 15.43 -1.45
N THR A 119 -2.12 14.67 -0.78
CA THR A 119 -1.94 14.31 0.64
C THR A 119 -0.77 13.36 0.86
N ALA A 120 -0.51 12.43 -0.07
CA ALA A 120 0.64 11.52 -0.01
C ALA A 120 1.99 12.26 0.05
N PHE A 121 2.09 13.39 -0.66
CA PHE A 121 3.28 14.24 -0.70
C PHE A 121 3.35 15.29 0.40
N ARG A 122 2.35 15.39 1.27
CA ARG A 122 2.43 16.28 2.44
C ARG A 122 3.43 15.69 3.43
N SER A 123 4.61 16.29 3.45
CA SER A 123 5.60 16.00 4.49
C SER A 123 5.08 16.55 5.82
N ASN A 124 4.99 15.69 6.84
CA ASN A 124 4.92 16.12 8.24
C ASN A 124 6.28 16.65 8.70
N CYS A 125 6.92 17.54 7.92
CA CYS A 125 8.14 18.20 8.32
C CYS A 125 7.80 19.29 9.34
N ARG A 126 7.59 18.88 10.59
CA ARG A 126 7.62 19.77 11.76
C ARG A 126 8.57 19.22 12.81
N HIS A 127 9.83 19.09 12.42
CA HIS A 127 10.89 19.36 13.37
C HIS A 127 11.03 20.89 13.37
N VAL A 128 10.36 21.59 14.29
CA VAL A 128 10.79 22.86 14.94
C VAL A 128 9.70 23.47 15.82
N ASP A 129 8.39 23.33 15.56
CA ASP A 129 7.38 24.03 16.39
C ASP A 129 6.41 23.11 17.12
N ARG A 130 6.65 22.98 18.43
CA ARG A 130 5.84 22.30 19.45
C ARG A 130 4.49 23.00 19.73
N SER A 131 3.91 23.71 18.77
CA SER A 131 2.92 24.78 19.05
C SER A 131 1.66 24.77 18.19
N PHE A 132 1.41 23.76 17.36
CA PHE A 132 0.13 23.61 16.68
C PHE A 132 -0.20 22.13 16.61
N GLY A 133 -1.06 21.68 17.52
CA GLY A 133 -1.47 20.29 17.67
C GLY A 133 -1.72 19.65 16.31
N CYS A 134 -0.98 18.58 16.02
CA CYS A 134 -1.52 17.54 15.17
C CYS A 134 -2.84 17.17 15.80
N SER A 135 -3.94 17.51 15.13
CA SER A 135 -5.27 17.17 15.58
C SER A 135 -5.28 15.66 15.84
N ASN A 136 -5.61 15.26 17.07
CA ASN A 136 -5.79 13.87 17.50
C ASN A 136 -6.78 13.07 16.61
N THR A 137 -7.38 13.71 15.61
CA THR A 137 -8.26 13.15 14.59
C THR A 137 -7.54 12.39 13.47
N ASP A 138 -6.23 12.58 13.27
CA ASP A 138 -5.50 11.90 12.18
C ASP A 138 -5.15 10.43 12.48
N ASN A 139 -5.25 10.07 13.76
CA ASN A 139 -4.99 8.74 14.31
C ASN A 139 -6.30 8.02 14.68
N GLU A 140 -7.43 8.33 14.02
CA GLU A 140 -8.61 7.50 14.20
C GLU A 140 -8.27 6.06 13.79
N PRO A 141 -8.39 5.09 14.71
CA PRO A 141 -8.10 3.70 14.41
C PRO A 141 -9.07 3.23 13.33
N MET A 142 -8.52 2.84 12.19
CA MET A 142 -9.32 2.35 11.08
C MET A 142 -9.90 0.96 11.42
N PRO A 143 -11.16 0.67 11.05
CA PRO A 143 -11.79 -0.59 11.40
C PRO A 143 -11.03 -1.77 10.81
N LEU A 144 -10.89 -2.86 11.58
CA LEU A 144 -10.26 -4.10 11.09
C LEU A 144 -10.94 -4.63 9.81
N ALA A 145 -12.24 -4.40 9.66
CA ALA A 145 -12.99 -4.72 8.45
C ALA A 145 -12.43 -4.04 7.18
N SER A 146 -11.84 -2.85 7.30
CA SER A 146 -11.18 -2.20 6.17
C SER A 146 -9.90 -2.94 5.76
N LEU A 147 -9.17 -3.54 6.71
CA LEU A 147 -7.99 -4.37 6.41
C LEU A 147 -8.40 -5.59 5.59
N GLU A 148 -9.45 -6.26 6.05
CA GLU A 148 -10.00 -7.47 5.44
C GLU A 148 -10.41 -7.18 3.99
N ILE A 149 -11.24 -6.14 3.77
CA ILE A 149 -11.70 -5.76 2.42
C ILE A 149 -10.52 -5.44 1.49
N ILE A 150 -9.51 -4.71 1.97
CA ILE A 150 -8.35 -4.36 1.15
C ILE A 150 -7.52 -5.61 0.85
N THR A 151 -7.32 -6.47 1.85
CA THR A 151 -6.52 -7.70 1.72
C THR A 151 -7.19 -8.67 0.75
N ASP A 152 -8.51 -8.83 0.82
CA ASP A 152 -9.29 -9.65 -0.10
C ASP A 152 -9.21 -9.10 -1.52
N ALA A 153 -9.35 -7.78 -1.70
CA ALA A 153 -9.28 -7.15 -3.01
C ALA A 153 -7.89 -7.32 -3.68
N ILE A 154 -6.80 -7.15 -2.92
CA ILE A 154 -5.45 -7.35 -3.49
C ILE A 154 -5.14 -8.84 -3.68
N LEU A 155 -5.69 -9.74 -2.86
CA LEU A 155 -5.59 -11.19 -3.07
C LEU A 155 -6.28 -11.60 -4.37
N GLU A 156 -7.50 -11.12 -4.63
CA GLU A 156 -8.23 -11.39 -5.87
C GLU A 156 -7.43 -10.94 -7.11
N ILE A 157 -6.83 -9.73 -7.03
CA ILE A 157 -5.95 -9.22 -8.09
C ILE A 157 -4.74 -10.13 -8.30
N MET A 158 -4.08 -10.54 -7.21
CA MET A 158 -2.92 -11.42 -7.28
C MET A 158 -3.27 -12.76 -7.92
N GLU A 159 -4.32 -13.42 -7.42
CA GLU A 159 -4.80 -14.71 -7.94
C GLU A 159 -5.21 -14.64 -9.41
N ALA A 160 -5.85 -13.55 -9.83
CA ALA A 160 -6.17 -13.32 -11.23
C ALA A 160 -4.91 -13.20 -12.11
N CYS A 161 -3.85 -12.56 -11.60
CA CYS A 161 -2.57 -12.43 -12.30
C CYS A 161 -1.79 -13.76 -12.34
N MET A 162 -1.81 -14.53 -11.25
CA MET A 162 -1.09 -15.82 -11.13
C MET A 162 -1.47 -16.80 -12.24
N LYS A 163 -2.72 -16.79 -12.71
CA LYS A 163 -3.19 -17.64 -13.82
C LYS A 163 -2.41 -17.45 -15.13
N ASN A 164 -1.73 -16.32 -15.29
CA ASN A 164 -1.00 -15.94 -16.50
C ASN A 164 0.52 -16.17 -16.36
N ILE A 165 0.97 -16.76 -15.24
CA ILE A 165 2.38 -16.92 -14.91
C ILE A 165 2.68 -18.40 -14.65
N ASN A 166 3.64 -18.93 -15.41
CA ASN A 166 4.06 -20.32 -15.27
C ASN A 166 4.82 -20.53 -13.95
N ASN A 167 4.54 -21.63 -13.25
CA ASN A 167 5.17 -21.99 -11.97
C ASN A 167 5.12 -20.87 -10.91
N CYS A 168 4.00 -20.14 -10.87
CA CYS A 168 3.84 -19.01 -9.96
C CYS A 168 3.71 -19.46 -8.49
N ASP A 169 4.58 -18.95 -7.63
CA ASP A 169 4.65 -19.24 -6.19
C ASP A 169 4.24 -18.04 -5.33
N TRP A 170 3.65 -17.00 -5.94
CA TRP A 170 3.35 -15.72 -5.30
C TRP A 170 2.54 -15.82 -4.01
N LEU A 171 1.51 -16.68 -3.98
CA LEU A 171 0.71 -16.88 -2.78
C LEU A 171 1.55 -17.47 -1.63
N GLN A 172 2.38 -18.46 -1.93
CA GLN A 172 3.27 -19.06 -0.95
C GLN A 172 4.30 -18.04 -0.44
N GLN A 173 4.87 -17.23 -1.33
CA GLN A 173 5.78 -16.15 -0.96
C GLN A 173 5.09 -15.14 -0.04
N TRP A 174 3.91 -14.66 -0.41
CA TRP A 174 3.18 -13.68 0.39
C TRP A 174 2.82 -14.21 1.79
N THR A 175 2.31 -15.45 1.88
CA THR A 175 2.01 -16.07 3.17
C THR A 175 3.27 -16.33 4.00
N SER A 176 4.41 -16.61 3.37
CA SER A 176 5.68 -16.79 4.09
C SER A 176 6.19 -15.50 4.73
N LEU A 177 5.92 -14.35 4.11
CA LEU A 177 6.29 -13.04 4.65
C LEU A 177 5.47 -12.64 5.89
N ALA A 178 4.32 -13.28 6.11
CA ALA A 178 3.46 -13.02 7.26
C ALA A 178 3.78 -13.89 8.50
N LYS A 179 4.78 -14.78 8.40
CA LYS A 179 5.23 -15.66 9.50
C LYS A 179 6.32 -14.98 10.33
#